data_AF-A0A349VM08-F1
#
_entry.id   AF-A0A349VM08-F1
#
_cell.length_a   1.000
_cell.length_b   1.000
_cell.length_c   1.000
_cell.angle_alpha   90.00
_cell.angle_beta   90.00
_cell.angle_gamma   90.00
#
_symmetry.space_group_name_H-M   'P 1'
#
loop_
_entity.id
_entity.type
_entity.pdbx_description
1 polymer ?
#
loop_
_entity_poly.entity_id
_entity_poly.type
_entity_poly.pdbx_seq_one_letter_code
_entity_poly.pdbx_strand_id
1 'polypeptide(L)'
;MASDFGELVAIAQAIGAELYQRITKKLDSRPQLKLAVVVLIIGFCLILGGRTAAWMFSGQTETPLGKVVGAVLLDGNPVSAATVEFTPDEGSTSYGITDSKGRYALQYLPDRPGAVTGHHTVRITTYDWRTTKDGNKIEVPERLPLRYNQDSTLRVDVTSGSQTLDWELTSQ
;
A
#
# COMPACT_ATOMS: atom_id res chain seq x y z
N MET A 1 29.49 -17.72 37.13
CA MET A 1 28.11 -17.68 36.60
C MET A 1 27.87 -18.59 35.38
N ALA A 2 28.85 -19.33 34.85
CA ALA A 2 28.66 -20.26 33.73
C ALA A 2 28.45 -21.75 34.13
N SER A 3 28.69 -22.12 35.40
CA SER A 3 28.63 -23.50 35.89
C SER A 3 27.22 -23.98 36.28
N ASP A 4 26.37 -23.07 36.76
CA ASP A 4 25.03 -23.40 37.30
C ASP A 4 24.03 -23.78 36.19
N PHE A 5 24.11 -23.10 35.04
CA PHE A 5 23.24 -23.39 33.89
C PHE A 5 23.55 -24.72 33.21
N GLY A 6 24.84 -25.11 33.16
CA GLY A 6 25.25 -26.39 32.58
C GLY A 6 24.76 -27.59 33.38
N GLU A 7 24.75 -27.47 34.71
CA GLU A 7 24.28 -28.52 35.62
C GLU A 7 22.76 -28.68 35.54
N LEU A 8 22.02 -27.56 35.45
CA LEU A 8 20.57 -27.58 35.22
C LEU A 8 20.19 -28.19 33.87
N VAL A 9 20.95 -27.90 32.81
CA VAL A 9 20.74 -28.52 31.48
C VAL A 9 20.99 -30.03 31.54
N ALA A 10 22.06 -30.47 32.21
CA ALA A 10 22.36 -31.88 32.37
C ALA A 10 21.27 -32.63 33.14
N ILE A 11 20.76 -32.04 34.24
CA ILE A 11 19.66 -32.61 35.02
C ILE A 11 18.37 -32.68 34.18
N ALA A 12 18.05 -31.61 33.44
CA ALA A 12 16.87 -31.60 32.57
C ALA A 12 16.96 -32.67 31.46
N GLN A 13 18.13 -32.86 30.86
CA GLN A 13 18.34 -33.91 29.86
C GLN A 13 18.24 -35.32 30.46
N ALA A 14 18.80 -35.55 31.65
CA ALA A 14 18.72 -36.84 32.32
C ALA A 14 17.28 -37.22 32.68
N ILE A 15 16.52 -36.28 33.27
CA ILE A 15 15.09 -36.49 33.59
C ILE A 15 14.28 -36.71 32.30
N GLY A 16 14.56 -35.93 31.26
CA GLY A 16 13.90 -36.08 29.96
C GLY A 16 14.15 -37.45 29.34
N ALA A 17 15.39 -37.94 29.38
CA ALA A 17 15.75 -39.25 28.85
C ALA A 17 15.11 -40.40 29.65
N GLU A 18 15.12 -40.33 30.98
CA GLU A 18 14.47 -41.34 31.82
C GLU A 18 12.95 -41.39 31.63
N LEU A 19 12.32 -40.22 31.57
CA LEU A 19 10.89 -40.10 31.35
C LEU A 19 10.51 -40.63 29.95
N TYR A 20 11.30 -40.30 28.92
CA TYR A 20 11.14 -40.82 27.56
C TYR A 20 11.21 -42.35 27.55
N GLN A 21 12.26 -42.93 28.14
CA GLN A 21 12.44 -44.38 28.20
C GLN A 21 11.29 -45.08 28.97
N ARG A 22 10.79 -44.49 30.06
CA ARG A 22 9.65 -45.05 30.80
C ARG A 22 8.36 -45.01 29.99
N ILE A 23 8.13 -43.91 29.27
CA ILE A 23 6.96 -43.74 28.41
C ILE A 23 7.02 -44.73 27.26
N THR A 24 8.15 -44.84 26.55
CA THR A 24 8.29 -45.75 25.39
C THR A 24 8.18 -47.21 25.81
N LYS A 25 8.76 -47.60 26.95
CA LYS A 25 8.64 -48.96 27.51
C LYS A 25 7.20 -49.31 27.89
N LYS A 26 6.47 -48.38 28.53
CA LYS A 26 5.03 -48.57 28.82
C LYS A 26 4.19 -48.61 27.55
N LEU A 27 4.53 -47.81 26.53
CA LEU A 27 3.90 -47.87 25.23
C LEU A 27 4.13 -49.23 24.56
N ASP A 28 5.35 -49.78 24.62
CA ASP A 28 5.70 -51.06 23.98
C ASP A 28 4.92 -52.26 24.51
N SER A 29 4.61 -52.24 25.80
CA SER A 29 3.77 -53.26 26.43
C SER A 29 2.30 -53.25 25.97
N ARG A 30 1.82 -52.21 25.27
CA ARG A 30 0.40 -52.06 24.88
C ARG A 30 0.27 -51.56 23.44
N PRO A 31 0.22 -52.46 22.44
CA PRO A 31 0.23 -52.08 21.02
C PRO A 31 -0.96 -51.20 20.61
N GLN A 32 -2.12 -51.37 21.24
CA GLN A 32 -3.29 -50.52 21.00
C GLN A 32 -3.08 -49.07 21.47
N LEU A 33 -2.35 -48.87 22.57
CA LEU A 33 -2.04 -47.54 23.12
C LEU A 33 -0.99 -46.83 22.26
N LYS A 34 -0.02 -47.56 21.69
CA LYS A 34 0.96 -47.02 20.72
C LYS A 34 0.28 -46.42 19.51
N LEU A 35 -0.63 -47.18 18.91
CA LEU A 35 -1.32 -46.74 17.71
C LEU A 35 -2.16 -45.50 17.99
N ALA A 36 -2.88 -45.48 19.12
CA ALA A 36 -3.68 -44.32 19.54
C ALA A 36 -2.82 -43.07 19.80
N VAL A 37 -1.67 -43.21 20.46
CA VAL A 37 -0.76 -42.08 20.75
C VAL A 37 -0.11 -41.55 19.47
N VAL A 38 0.30 -42.42 18.54
CA VAL A 38 0.86 -42.01 17.25
C VAL A 38 -0.19 -41.29 16.40
N VAL A 39 -1.43 -41.78 16.36
CA VAL A 39 -2.55 -41.12 15.66
C VAL A 39 -2.87 -39.76 16.30
N LEU A 40 -2.85 -39.66 17.64
CA LEU A 40 -3.01 -38.39 18.35
C LEU A 40 -1.91 -37.38 18.04
N ILE A 41 -0.65 -37.82 17.97
CA ILE A 41 0.50 -36.96 17.63
C ILE A 41 0.39 -36.49 16.18
N ILE A 42 0.06 -37.38 15.24
CA ILE A 42 -0.12 -37.02 13.82
C ILE A 42 -1.28 -36.04 13.65
N GLY A 43 -2.42 -36.28 14.31
CA GLY A 43 -3.57 -35.37 14.29
C GLY A 43 -3.24 -33.99 14.87
N PHE A 44 -2.49 -33.94 15.97
CA PHE A 44 -2.06 -32.69 16.60
C PHE A 44 -1.08 -31.90 15.72
N CYS A 45 -0.13 -32.58 15.06
CA CYS A 45 0.78 -31.95 14.09
C CYS A 45 0.05 -31.38 12.86
N LEU A 46 -1.02 -32.03 12.39
CA LEU A 46 -1.81 -31.52 11.26
C LEU A 46 -2.66 -30.30 11.65
N ILE A 47 -3.16 -30.23 12.89
CA ILE A 47 -3.94 -29.09 13.39
C ILE A 47 -3.03 -27.88 13.68
N LEU A 48 -1.80 -28.10 14.15
CA LEU A 48 -0.83 -27.03 14.37
C LEU A 48 -0.13 -26.57 13.08
N GLY A 49 0.18 -27.48 12.14
CA GLY A 49 0.76 -27.14 10.84
C GLY A 49 -0.22 -26.47 9.87
N GLY A 50 -1.52 -26.72 10.02
CA GLY A 50 -2.56 -26.14 9.14
C GLY A 50 -2.92 -24.68 9.44
N ARG A 51 -2.55 -24.12 10.59
CA ARG A 51 -2.89 -22.74 10.97
C ARG A 51 -1.77 -21.71 10.79
N THR A 52 -0.54 -22.14 10.46
CA THR A 52 0.60 -21.24 10.23
C THR A 52 0.78 -20.84 8.77
N ALA A 53 0.15 -21.53 7.82
CA ALA A 53 0.28 -21.21 6.40
C ALA A 53 -0.59 -20.01 5.96
N ALA A 54 -1.66 -19.69 6.70
CA ALA A 54 -2.62 -18.64 6.32
C ALA A 54 -2.19 -17.21 6.69
N TRP A 55 -1.18 -17.03 7.55
CA TRP A 55 -0.63 -15.71 7.91
C TRP A 55 0.62 -15.34 7.11
N MET A 56 1.14 -16.25 6.29
CA MET A 56 2.36 -16.01 5.49
C MET A 56 2.07 -15.54 4.06
N PHE A 57 0.79 -15.46 3.68
CA PHE A 57 0.35 -15.04 2.34
C PHE A 57 -0.58 -13.83 2.41
N SER A 58 -0.29 -12.86 3.29
CA SER A 58 -0.75 -11.48 3.03
C SER A 58 0.18 -10.88 1.98
N GLY A 59 -0.03 -11.27 0.72
CA GLY A 59 0.58 -10.57 -0.41
C GLY A 59 0.20 -9.10 -0.28
N GLN A 60 1.19 -8.21 -0.17
CA GLN A 60 0.94 -6.79 -0.30
C GLN A 60 0.41 -6.59 -1.71
N THR A 61 -0.90 -6.36 -1.85
CA THR A 61 -1.49 -5.99 -3.13
C THR A 61 -0.96 -4.60 -3.45
N GLU A 62 0.17 -4.53 -4.17
CA GLU A 62 0.66 -3.28 -4.71
C GLU A 62 -0.44 -2.71 -5.61
N THR A 63 -0.97 -1.56 -5.24
CA THR A 63 -1.92 -0.83 -6.09
C THR A 63 -1.26 -0.59 -7.44
N PRO A 64 -1.84 -1.07 -8.56
CA PRO A 64 -1.28 -0.82 -9.88
C PRO A 64 -1.27 0.69 -10.15
N LEU A 65 -0.11 1.23 -10.49
CA LEU A 65 0.09 2.65 -10.77
C LEU A 65 0.44 2.88 -12.25
N GLY A 66 -0.17 3.91 -12.83
CA GLY A 66 0.21 4.48 -14.12
C GLY A 66 0.97 5.78 -13.92
N LYS A 67 2.13 5.93 -14.57
CA LYS A 67 2.87 7.20 -14.57
C LYS A 67 2.19 8.17 -15.52
N VAL A 68 1.69 9.27 -14.98
CA VAL A 68 0.98 10.29 -15.76
C VAL A 68 1.76 11.60 -15.74
N VAL A 69 1.99 12.13 -16.93
CA VAL A 69 2.54 13.46 -17.17
C VAL A 69 1.65 14.18 -18.17
N GLY A 70 1.78 15.49 -18.31
CA GLY A 70 1.06 16.22 -19.35
C GLY A 70 1.22 17.72 -19.22
N ALA A 71 0.45 18.48 -20.00
CA ALA A 71 0.38 19.92 -19.97
C ALA A 71 -1.05 20.42 -19.81
N VAL A 72 -1.22 21.56 -19.15
CA VAL A 72 -2.50 22.28 -19.01
C VAL A 72 -2.36 23.63 -19.69
N LEU A 73 -3.26 23.87 -20.65
CA LEU A 73 -3.39 25.13 -21.36
C LEU A 73 -4.80 25.69 -21.16
N LEU A 74 -4.93 27.00 -21.10
CA LEU A 74 -6.19 27.73 -21.10
C LEU A 74 -6.18 28.71 -22.27
N ASP A 75 -7.10 28.54 -23.21
CA ASP A 75 -7.18 29.32 -24.45
C ASP A 75 -5.83 29.38 -25.19
N GLY A 76 -5.11 28.26 -25.21
CA GLY A 76 -3.78 28.14 -25.82
C GLY A 76 -2.61 28.67 -24.98
N ASN A 77 -2.86 29.26 -23.81
CA ASN A 77 -1.82 29.75 -22.91
C ASN A 77 -1.50 28.73 -21.80
N PRO A 78 -0.21 28.48 -21.47
CA PRO A 78 0.14 27.55 -20.41
C PRO A 78 -0.34 28.03 -19.04
N VAL A 79 -1.02 27.15 -18.30
CA VAL A 79 -1.51 27.46 -16.95
C VAL A 79 -0.48 27.04 -15.92
N SER A 80 0.22 28.01 -15.33
CA SER A 80 1.22 27.75 -14.30
C SER A 80 0.65 27.73 -12.89
N ALA A 81 1.28 26.93 -12.03
CA ALA A 81 0.93 26.75 -10.62
C ALA A 81 -0.54 26.38 -10.39
N ALA A 82 -1.10 25.57 -11.29
CA ALA A 82 -2.39 24.92 -11.11
C ALA A 82 -2.19 23.59 -10.41
N THR A 83 -3.10 23.25 -9.50
CA THR A 83 -3.20 21.94 -8.89
C THR A 83 -4.09 21.07 -9.77
N VAL A 84 -3.54 19.96 -10.22
CA VAL A 84 -4.19 18.90 -10.99
C VAL A 84 -4.41 17.72 -10.05
N GLU A 85 -5.66 17.32 -9.88
CA GLU A 85 -6.05 16.22 -9.00
C GLU A 85 -6.77 15.15 -9.80
N PHE A 86 -6.38 13.90 -9.57
CA PHE A 86 -6.97 12.73 -10.20
C PHE A 86 -7.57 11.87 -9.10
N THR A 87 -8.90 11.88 -9.02
CA THR A 87 -9.64 11.10 -8.03
C THR A 87 -10.18 9.84 -8.70
N PRO A 88 -9.63 8.66 -8.37
CA PRO A 88 -10.14 7.40 -8.92
C PRO A 88 -11.52 7.07 -8.34
N ASP A 89 -12.29 6.26 -9.07
CA ASP A 89 -13.51 5.66 -8.52
C ASP A 89 -13.20 4.74 -7.31
N GLU A 90 -12.03 4.08 -7.33
CA GLU A 90 -11.52 3.26 -6.23
C GLU A 90 -10.06 3.59 -5.92
N GLY A 91 -9.75 3.91 -4.66
CA GLY A 91 -8.39 4.19 -4.20
C GLY A 91 -8.22 5.62 -3.70
N SER A 92 -6.97 6.10 -3.66
CA SER A 92 -6.65 7.46 -3.19
C SER A 92 -6.35 8.41 -4.35
N THR A 93 -6.70 9.68 -4.15
CA THR A 93 -6.45 10.77 -5.10
C THR A 93 -4.96 11.00 -5.29
N SER A 94 -4.57 11.28 -6.52
CA SER A 94 -3.21 11.67 -6.90
C SER A 94 -3.17 13.15 -7.27
N TYR A 95 -2.05 13.82 -7.02
CA TYR A 95 -1.91 15.27 -7.17
C TYR A 95 -0.70 15.64 -8.02
N GLY A 96 -0.79 16.71 -8.78
CA GLY A 96 0.31 17.31 -9.52
C GLY A 96 0.17 18.83 -9.55
N ILE A 97 1.30 19.54 -9.62
CA ILE A 97 1.32 21.00 -9.75
C ILE A 97 1.96 21.35 -11.09
N THR A 98 1.33 22.24 -11.85
CA THR A 98 1.86 22.66 -13.15
C THR A 98 3.06 23.62 -13.02
N ASP A 99 4.08 23.41 -13.84
CA ASP A 99 5.25 24.28 -13.95
C ASP A 99 4.94 25.58 -14.72
N SER A 100 5.94 26.45 -14.91
CA SER A 100 5.78 27.71 -15.66
C SER A 100 5.40 27.51 -17.14
N LYS A 101 5.55 26.29 -17.67
CA LYS A 101 5.16 25.90 -19.04
C LYS A 101 3.84 25.13 -19.05
N GLY A 102 3.14 25.08 -17.92
CA GLY A 102 1.87 24.37 -17.77
C GLY A 102 2.02 22.86 -17.62
N ARG A 103 3.24 22.31 -17.50
CA ARG A 103 3.45 20.87 -17.43
C ARG A 103 3.31 20.34 -16.02
N TYR A 104 2.66 19.20 -15.86
CA TYR A 104 2.47 18.53 -14.58
C TYR A 104 2.94 17.07 -14.65
N ALA A 105 3.22 16.53 -13.47
CA ALA A 105 3.41 15.10 -13.24
C ALA A 105 2.59 14.72 -12.02
N LEU A 106 1.84 13.62 -12.10
CA LEU A 106 1.05 13.15 -10.96
C LEU A 106 1.91 12.39 -9.96
N GLN A 107 1.60 12.60 -8.69
CA GLN A 107 2.19 11.95 -7.54
C GLN A 107 1.07 11.31 -6.72
N TYR A 108 1.18 10.00 -6.49
CA TYR A 108 0.26 9.25 -5.64
C TYR A 108 0.69 9.31 -4.18
N LEU A 109 1.96 8.99 -3.92
CA LEU A 109 2.61 9.08 -2.61
C LEU A 109 4.02 9.67 -2.77
N PRO A 110 4.66 10.26 -1.75
CA PRO A 110 5.97 10.92 -1.89
C PRO A 110 7.07 10.05 -2.54
N ASP A 111 7.02 8.74 -2.33
CA ASP A 111 7.93 7.73 -2.86
C ASP A 111 7.40 7.01 -4.11
N ARG A 112 6.12 7.19 -4.46
CA ARG A 112 5.46 6.52 -5.59
C ARG A 112 4.82 7.52 -6.57
N PRO A 113 5.50 7.84 -7.69
CA PRO A 113 4.94 8.71 -8.73
C PRO A 113 3.87 7.99 -9.54
N GLY A 114 2.95 8.77 -10.10
CA GLY A 114 1.84 8.28 -10.92
C GLY A 114 0.48 8.43 -10.23
N ALA A 115 -0.50 7.72 -10.77
CA ALA A 115 -1.86 7.62 -10.25
C ALA A 115 -2.33 6.16 -10.30
N VAL A 116 -3.31 5.83 -9.47
CA VAL A 116 -3.96 4.51 -9.48
C VAL A 116 -4.52 4.23 -10.87
N THR A 117 -4.44 3.00 -11.37
CA THR A 117 -5.05 2.66 -12.66
C THR A 117 -6.58 2.56 -12.55
N GLY A 118 -7.30 2.97 -13.58
CA GLY A 118 -8.76 2.94 -13.65
C GLY A 118 -9.37 4.29 -14.02
N HIS A 119 -10.69 4.45 -13.81
CA HIS A 119 -11.40 5.68 -14.13
C HIS A 119 -11.19 6.75 -13.05
N HIS A 120 -10.88 7.97 -13.49
CA HIS A 120 -10.67 9.14 -12.64
C HIS A 120 -11.59 10.29 -13.02
N THR A 121 -12.02 11.01 -12.00
CA THR A 121 -12.49 12.40 -12.14
C THR A 121 -11.29 13.32 -12.01
N VAL A 122 -11.07 14.17 -13.00
CA VAL A 122 -9.93 15.11 -13.01
C VAL A 122 -10.40 16.46 -12.55
N ARG A 123 -9.74 17.06 -11.57
CA ARG A 123 -10.02 18.39 -11.07
C ARG A 123 -8.79 19.27 -11.26
N ILE A 124 -8.96 20.41 -11.91
CA ILE A 124 -7.87 21.36 -12.15
C ILE A 124 -8.28 22.70 -11.56
N THR A 125 -7.49 23.20 -10.62
CA THR A 125 -7.75 24.49 -9.95
C THR A 125 -6.50 25.34 -9.88
N THR A 126 -6.65 26.65 -10.04
CA THR A 126 -5.58 27.62 -9.78
C THR A 126 -5.75 28.35 -8.45
N TYR A 127 -6.80 28.02 -7.70
CA TYR A 127 -7.07 28.57 -6.39
C TYR A 127 -6.04 28.09 -5.38
N ASP A 128 -5.43 29.02 -4.64
CA ASP A 128 -4.41 28.71 -3.64
C ASP A 128 -4.28 29.85 -2.61
N TRP A 129 -3.70 29.55 -1.45
CA TRP A 129 -3.33 30.52 -0.44
C TRP A 129 -1.82 30.55 -0.27
N ARG A 130 -1.17 31.62 -0.75
CA ARG A 130 0.28 31.74 -0.68
C ARG A 130 0.72 32.55 0.51
N THR A 131 1.72 32.06 1.23
CA THR A 131 2.35 32.81 2.31
C THR A 131 3.52 33.61 1.74
N THR A 132 3.48 34.93 1.91
CA THR A 132 4.57 35.84 1.53
C THR A 132 5.74 35.74 2.49
N LYS A 133 6.89 36.31 2.09
CA LYS A 133 8.09 36.38 2.94
C LYS A 133 7.85 37.12 4.25
N ASP A 134 6.88 38.03 4.28
CA ASP A 134 6.50 38.82 5.44
C ASP A 134 5.46 38.11 6.34
N GLY A 135 5.09 36.86 6.01
CA GLY A 135 4.12 36.07 6.76
C GLY A 135 2.65 36.34 6.41
N ASN A 136 2.37 37.29 5.51
CA ASN A 136 1.01 37.57 5.05
C ASN A 136 0.52 36.47 4.10
N LYS A 137 -0.74 36.06 4.24
CA LYS A 137 -1.41 35.16 3.31
C LYS A 137 -2.05 35.97 2.18
N ILE A 138 -1.74 35.61 0.94
CA ILE A 138 -2.34 36.16 -0.28
C ILE A 138 -3.22 35.09 -0.90
N GLU A 139 -4.46 35.45 -1.20
CA GLU A 139 -5.36 34.63 -2.00
C GLU A 139 -4.94 34.67 -3.47
N VAL A 140 -4.77 33.49 -4.07
CA VAL A 140 -4.62 33.33 -5.51
C VAL A 140 -6.00 33.01 -6.07
N PRO A 141 -6.63 33.92 -6.83
CA PRO A 141 -7.97 33.69 -7.34
C PRO A 141 -7.98 32.57 -8.39
N GLU A 142 -9.11 31.87 -8.46
CA GLU A 142 -9.36 30.89 -9.50
C GLU A 142 -9.49 31.57 -10.88
N ARG A 143 -8.79 31.04 -11.87
CA ARG A 143 -8.79 31.46 -13.27
C ARG A 143 -9.53 30.48 -14.18
N LEU A 144 -9.77 29.26 -13.71
CA LEU A 144 -10.41 28.21 -14.50
C LEU A 144 -11.94 28.19 -14.29
N PRO A 145 -12.73 27.95 -15.35
CA PRO A 145 -14.17 27.76 -15.23
C PRO A 145 -14.56 26.62 -14.29
N LEU A 146 -15.74 26.73 -13.68
CA LEU A 146 -16.22 25.77 -12.68
C LEU A 146 -16.30 24.32 -13.19
N ARG A 147 -16.53 24.15 -14.50
CA ARG A 147 -16.61 22.85 -15.20
C ARG A 147 -15.30 22.04 -15.20
N TYR A 148 -14.20 22.64 -14.76
CA TYR A 148 -12.91 21.97 -14.62
C TYR A 148 -12.48 21.83 -13.15
N ASN A 149 -13.20 22.46 -12.21
CA ASN A 149 -12.91 22.40 -10.78
C ASN A 149 -14.03 21.76 -9.92
N GLN A 150 -14.93 22.56 -9.34
CA GLN A 150 -16.01 22.16 -8.44
C GLN A 150 -17.02 21.24 -9.14
N ASP A 151 -17.38 21.57 -10.38
CA ASP A 151 -18.32 20.80 -11.20
C ASP A 151 -17.60 20.07 -12.33
N SER A 152 -16.44 19.47 -12.00
CA SER A 152 -15.59 18.93 -13.05
C SER A 152 -16.26 17.84 -13.87
N THR A 153 -16.30 18.04 -15.18
CA THR A 153 -16.77 17.04 -16.15
C THR A 153 -15.62 16.24 -16.78
N LEU A 154 -14.36 16.55 -16.42
CA LEU A 154 -13.19 15.87 -16.95
C LEU A 154 -13.09 14.45 -16.40
N ARG A 155 -13.08 13.48 -17.30
CA ARG A 155 -12.96 12.05 -17.01
C ARG A 155 -11.82 11.46 -17.82
N VAL A 156 -11.04 10.59 -17.20
CA VAL A 156 -9.96 9.88 -17.90
C VAL A 156 -9.78 8.48 -17.33
N ASP A 157 -9.34 7.56 -18.18
CA ASP A 157 -8.93 6.23 -17.78
C ASP A 157 -7.41 6.17 -17.74
N VAL A 158 -6.86 5.88 -16.55
CA VAL A 158 -5.41 5.76 -16.33
C VAL A 158 -5.04 4.30 -16.49
N THR A 159 -4.29 3.99 -17.54
CA THR A 159 -3.75 2.64 -17.76
C THR A 159 -2.41 2.42 -17.05
N SER A 160 -1.93 1.18 -17.02
CA SER A 160 -0.59 0.89 -16.52
C SER A 160 0.50 1.40 -17.48
N GLY A 161 1.67 1.74 -16.95
CA GLY A 161 2.78 2.28 -17.74
C GLY A 161 2.80 3.81 -17.79
N SER A 162 3.52 4.37 -18.78
CA SER A 162 3.68 5.83 -18.90
C SER A 162 2.69 6.41 -19.90
N GLN A 163 2.01 7.50 -19.51
CA GLN A 163 0.99 8.18 -20.30
C GLN A 163 1.19 9.69 -20.26
N THR A 164 0.89 10.32 -21.39
CA THR A 164 0.82 11.78 -21.51
C THR A 164 -0.63 12.20 -21.68
N LEU A 165 -1.14 13.01 -20.76
CA LEU A 165 -2.52 13.49 -20.72
C LEU A 165 -2.53 15.01 -20.73
N ASP A 166 -2.73 15.60 -21.90
CA ASP A 166 -2.76 17.05 -22.08
C ASP A 166 -4.20 17.59 -21.99
N TRP A 167 -4.34 18.77 -21.39
CA TRP A 167 -5.61 19.44 -21.14
C TRP A 167 -5.63 20.79 -21.84
N GLU A 168 -6.37 20.88 -22.94
CA GLU A 168 -6.69 22.14 -23.60
C GLU A 168 -8.03 22.65 -23.05
N LEU A 169 -7.96 23.61 -22.12
CA LEU A 169 -9.11 24.20 -21.46
C LEU A 169 -9.54 25.48 -22.18
N THR A 170 -10.82 25.80 -22.10
CA THR A 170 -11.40 27.01 -22.69
C THR A 170 -12.06 27.86 -21.61
N SER A 171 -11.93 29.18 -21.67
CA SER A 171 -12.56 30.08 -20.69
C SER A 171 -14.07 30.27 -20.89
N GLN A 172 -14.59 29.96 -22.08
CA GLN A 172 -16.01 30.14 -22.47
C GLN A 172 -16.88 28.92 -22.21
#